data_AF-A0A535H186-F1
#
_entry.id   AF-A0A535H186-F1
#
_cell.length_a   1.000
_cell.length_b   1.000
_cell.length_c   1.000
_cell.angle_alpha   90.00
_cell.angle_beta   90.00
_cell.angle_gamma   90.00
#
_symmetry.space_group_name_H-M   'P 1'
#
loop_
_entity.id
_entity.type
_entity.pdbx_description
1 polymer ?
#
loop_
_entity_poly.entity_id
_entity_poly.type
_entity_poly.pdbx_seq_one_letter_code
_entity_poly.pdbx_strand_id
1 'polypeptide(L)'
;GLHLSRRSSPRAPMYRVMEPSVAVIAQGSKEVLLGESRYQYDPSHYLLATIELPSVRRVLEASKERPYLSLRLELAPTLVGSV
;
A
#
# COMPACT_ATOMS: atom_id res chain seq x y z
N GLY A 1 3.43 -7.03 11.84
CA GLY A 1 4.87 -7.06 11.52
C GLY A 1 5.26 -5.97 10.52
N LEU A 2 6.57 -5.82 10.29
CA LEU A 2 7.14 -4.90 9.29
C LEU A 2 7.37 -5.63 7.96
N HIS A 3 6.94 -5.02 6.86
CA HIS A 3 7.06 -5.58 5.52
C HIS A 3 7.74 -4.58 4.58
N LEU A 4 8.72 -5.05 3.82
CA LEU A 4 9.40 -4.28 2.78
C LEU A 4 9.09 -4.87 1.41
N SER A 5 8.91 -4.01 0.40
CA SER A 5 8.63 -4.44 -0.97
C SER A 5 9.50 -3.69 -1.96
N ARG A 6 10.14 -4.45 -2.85
CA ARG A 6 10.82 -3.94 -4.05
C ARG A 6 10.22 -4.56 -5.32
N ARG A 7 9.94 -3.74 -6.33
CA ARG A 7 9.50 -4.19 -7.66
C ARG A 7 10.21 -3.39 -8.75
N SER A 8 10.65 -4.07 -9.80
CA SER A 8 11.36 -3.45 -10.93
C SER A 8 10.52 -3.33 -12.20
N SER A 9 9.21 -3.55 -12.09
CA SER A 9 8.22 -3.37 -13.15
C SER A 9 6.85 -3.09 -12.54
N PRO A 10 5.94 -2.43 -13.28
CA PRO A 10 4.55 -2.29 -12.84
C PRO A 10 3.93 -3.67 -12.66
N ARG A 11 2.94 -3.77 -11.78
CA ARG A 11 2.26 -5.05 -11.49
C ARG A 11 0.82 -4.99 -11.97
N ALA A 12 0.30 -6.11 -12.45
CA ALA A 12 -1.13 -6.28 -12.66
C ALA A 12 -1.92 -6.11 -11.34
N PRO A 13 -3.21 -5.74 -11.40
CA PRO A 13 -4.06 -5.64 -10.23
C PRO A 13 -4.06 -6.91 -9.38
N MET A 14 -4.01 -6.74 -8.07
CA MET A 14 -4.09 -7.83 -7.09
C MET A 14 -5.24 -7.63 -6.13
N TYR A 15 -6.03 -8.68 -5.93
CA TYR A 15 -7.14 -8.72 -4.98
C TYR A 15 -6.64 -9.25 -3.63
N ARG A 16 -6.80 -8.45 -2.57
CA ARG A 16 -6.44 -8.86 -1.20
C ARG A 16 -7.23 -8.06 -0.16
N VAL A 17 -7.49 -8.67 0.98
CA VAL A 17 -7.90 -7.94 2.19
C VAL A 17 -6.75 -7.05 2.67
N MET A 18 -7.08 -5.80 2.94
CA MET A 18 -6.17 -4.82 3.52
C MET A 18 -6.24 -4.89 5.04
N GLU A 19 -5.21 -5.40 5.68
CA GLU A 19 -5.07 -5.37 7.14
C GLU A 19 -4.77 -3.95 7.65
N PRO A 20 -5.13 -3.63 8.91
CA PRO A 20 -4.76 -2.39 9.56
C PRO A 20 -3.25 -2.18 9.52
N SER A 21 -2.83 -1.10 8.88
CA SER A 21 -1.42 -0.84 8.60
C SER A 21 -1.17 0.61 8.21
N VAL A 22 0.05 1.07 8.44
CA VAL A 22 0.61 2.27 7.82
C VAL A 22 1.52 1.82 6.68
N ALA A 23 1.32 2.37 5.49
CA ALA A 23 2.16 2.10 4.33
C ALA A 23 2.73 3.41 3.76
N VAL A 24 4.04 3.39 3.50
CA VAL A 24 4.79 4.51 2.93
C VAL A 24 5.51 4.02 1.69
N ILE A 25 5.55 4.85 0.65
CA ILE A 25 6.32 4.59 -0.57
C ILE A 25 7.55 5.48 -0.54
N ALA A 26 8.73 4.89 -0.68
CA ALA A 26 9.97 5.65 -0.82
C ALA A 26 10.23 6.01 -2.30
N GLN A 27 9.78 5.16 -3.24
CA GLN A 27 9.96 5.37 -4.67
C GLN A 27 8.86 4.71 -5.50
N GLY A 28 8.46 5.35 -6.61
CA GLY A 28 7.39 4.90 -7.49
C GLY A 28 6.01 5.30 -6.96
N SER A 29 4.95 4.67 -7.47
CA SER A 29 3.58 4.97 -7.06
C SER A 29 2.70 3.71 -7.08
N LYS A 30 1.63 3.75 -6.30
CA LYS A 30 0.68 2.64 -6.17
C LYS A 30 -0.75 3.16 -6.12
N GLU A 31 -1.63 2.39 -6.74
CA GLU A 31 -3.08 2.56 -6.71
C GLU A 31 -3.71 1.50 -5.80
N VAL A 32 -4.75 1.91 -5.08
CA VAL A 32 -5.63 1.05 -4.28
C VAL A 32 -7.06 1.39 -4.63
N LEU A 33 -7.84 0.38 -5.01
CA LEU A 33 -9.28 0.51 -5.18
C LEU A 33 -9.98 -0.11 -3.97
N LEU A 34 -10.93 0.64 -3.41
CA LEU A 34 -11.83 0.23 -2.33
C LEU A 34 -13.26 0.45 -2.82
N GLY A 35 -13.93 -0.64 -3.20
CA GLY A 35 -15.18 -0.55 -3.95
C GLY A 35 -14.96 0.20 -5.26
N GLU A 36 -15.69 1.31 -5.44
CA GLU A 36 -15.58 2.19 -6.62
C GLU A 36 -14.57 3.33 -6.43
N SER A 37 -14.05 3.52 -5.21
CA SER A 37 -13.12 4.60 -4.90
C SER A 37 -11.68 4.21 -5.23
N ARG A 38 -10.96 5.13 -5.87
CA ARG A 38 -9.58 4.94 -6.33
C ARG A 38 -8.64 5.90 -5.60
N TYR A 39 -7.65 5.34 -4.93
CA TYR A 39 -6.64 6.07 -4.17
C TYR A 39 -5.26 5.81 -4.75
N GLN A 40 -4.58 6.84 -5.21
CA GLN A 40 -3.18 6.77 -5.62
C GLN A 40 -2.32 7.43 -4.54
N TYR A 41 -1.19 6.81 -4.21
CA TYR A 41 -0.20 7.39 -3.32
C TYR A 41 1.21 7.11 -3.84
N ASP A 42 2.12 8.02 -3.49
CA ASP A 42 3.50 8.15 -3.95
C ASP A 42 4.37 8.62 -2.76
N PRO A 43 5.65 9.01 -2.93
CA PRO A 43 6.48 9.41 -1.81
C PRO A 43 6.01 10.63 -1.01
N SER A 44 5.06 11.41 -1.53
CA SER A 44 4.48 12.56 -0.83
C SER A 44 3.27 12.18 0.03
N HIS A 45 2.83 10.92 -0.04
CA HIS A 45 1.59 10.45 0.57
C HIS A 45 1.80 9.10 1.28
N TYR A 46 1.16 8.93 2.43
CA TYR A 46 1.08 7.63 3.10
C TYR A 46 -0.35 7.11 3.06
N LEU A 47 -0.50 5.80 3.21
CA LEU A 47 -1.79 5.15 3.36
C LEU A 47 -1.92 4.64 4.80
N LEU A 48 -2.97 5.06 5.48
CA LEU A 48 -3.39 4.52 6.77
C LEU A 48 -4.66 3.68 6.56
N ALA A 49 -4.58 2.39 6.88
CA ALA A 49 -5.73 1.52 6.98
C ALA A 49 -6.00 1.23 8.46
N THR A 50 -7.21 1.53 8.92
CA THR A 50 -7.66 1.29 10.30
C THR A 50 -8.60 0.10 10.42
N ILE A 51 -9.20 -0.33 9.31
CA ILE A 51 -10.13 -1.46 9.26
C ILE A 51 -9.76 -2.43 8.15
N GLU A 52 -10.21 -3.68 8.30
CA GLU A 52 -10.05 -4.70 7.29
C GLU A 52 -11.03 -4.49 6.14
N LEU A 53 -10.52 -4.29 4.93
CA LEU A 53 -11.35 -4.06 3.73
C LEU A 53 -10.84 -4.84 2.52
N PRO A 54 -11.73 -5.40 1.68
CA PRO A 54 -11.37 -5.90 0.37
C PRO A 54 -10.75 -4.77 -0.46
N SER A 55 -9.59 -5.02 -1.06
CA SER A 55 -8.89 -4.03 -1.87
C SER A 55 -8.32 -4.63 -3.15
N VAL A 56 -8.28 -3.82 -4.20
CA VAL A 56 -7.49 -4.11 -5.41
C VAL A 56 -6.28 -3.20 -5.40
N ARG A 57 -5.09 -3.74 -5.62
CA ARG A 57 -3.83 -3.00 -5.51
C ARG A 57 -3.01 -3.12 -6.78
N ARG A 58 -2.44 -2.02 -7.25
CA ARG A 58 -1.61 -1.99 -8.46
C ARG A 58 -0.40 -1.08 -8.27
N VAL A 59 0.81 -1.58 -8.52
CA VAL A 59 1.99 -0.71 -8.66
C VAL A 59 1.95 -0.08 -10.04
N LEU A 60 1.95 1.26 -10.10
CA LEU A 60 1.83 2.03 -11.33
C LEU A 60 3.21 2.34 -11.93
N GLU A 61 4.12 2.86 -11.10
CA GLU A 61 5.46 3.28 -11.54
C GLU A 61 6.56 2.42 -10.92
N ALA A 62 7.27 1.68 -11.78
CA ALA A 62 8.47 0.93 -11.43
C ALA A 62 9.27 0.56 -12.69
N SER A 63 10.59 0.69 -12.65
CA SER A 63 11.51 0.14 -13.65
C SER A 63 12.73 -0.53 -12.97
N LYS A 64 13.66 -1.08 -13.76
CA LYS A 64 14.91 -1.62 -13.20
C LYS A 64 15.80 -0.52 -12.60
N GLU A 65 15.84 0.63 -13.28
CA GLU A 65 16.62 1.82 -12.92
C GLU A 65 15.97 2.58 -11.77
N ARG A 66 14.63 2.63 -11.74
CA ARG A 66 13.85 3.29 -10.70
C ARG A 66 12.77 2.35 -10.15
N PRO A 67 13.13 1.38 -9.28
CA PRO A 67 12.19 0.40 -8.74
C PRO A 67 11.16 1.02 -7.80
N TYR A 68 9.97 0.45 -7.74
CA TYR A 68 9.03 0.73 -6.65
C TYR A 68 9.59 0.19 -5.34
N LEU A 69 9.64 1.04 -4.32
CA LEU A 69 10.13 0.73 -2.98
C LEU A 69 9.09 1.18 -1.95
N SER A 70 8.65 0.27 -1.10
CA SER A 70 7.71 0.60 -0.03
C SER A 70 7.93 -0.19 1.25
N LEU A 71 7.40 0.41 2.31
CA LEU A 71 7.36 -0.13 3.66
C LEU A 71 5.89 -0.20 4.09
N ARG A 72 5.51 -1.29 4.76
CA ARG A 72 4.21 -1.42 5.42
C ARG A 72 4.42 -1.95 6.83
N LEU A 73 3.92 -1.21 7.81
CA LEU A 73 3.89 -1.62 9.21
C LEU A 73 2.46 -2.00 9.56
N GLU A 74 2.22 -3.26 9.92
CA GLU A 74 0.91 -3.68 10.44
C GLU A 74 0.70 -3.12 11.84
N LEU A 75 -0.50 -2.60 12.08
CA LEU A 75 -0.91 -2.07 13.36
C LEU A 75 -1.57 -3.19 14.17
N ALA A 76 -1.26 -3.23 15.47
CA ALA A 76 -1.99 -4.11 16.37
C ALA A 76 -3.45 -3.65 16.45
N PRO A 77 -4.44 -4.56 16.43
CA PRO A 77 -5.86 -4.21 16.56
C PRO A 77 -6.16 -3.35 17.79
N THR A 78 -5.44 -3.60 18.89
CA THR A 78 -5.56 -2.86 20.16
C THR A 78 -5.14 -1.39 20.07
N LEU A 79 -4.25 -1.03 19.14
CA LEU A 79 -3.81 0.35 18.92
C LEU A 79 -4.84 1.16 18.12
N VAL A 80 -5.64 0.48 17.29
CA VAL A 80 -6.62 1.13 16.42
C VAL A 80 -7.96 1.35 17.13
N GLY A 81 -8.33 0.48 18.07
CA GLY A 81 -9.57 0.60 18.86
C GLY A 81 -9.51 1.57 20.04
N SER A 82 -8.37 2.23 20.30
CA SER A 82 -8.18 3.16 21.42
C SER A 82 -8.37 4.64 21.05
N VAL A 83 -8.90 4.93 19.86
CA VAL A 83 -9.17 6.29 19.35
C VAL A 83 -10.66 6.45 19.08
#